data_AF-A0A367XPB0-F1
#
_entry.id   AF-A0A367XPB0-F1
#
_cell.length_a   1.000
_cell.length_b   1.000
_cell.length_c   1.000
_cell.angle_alpha   90.00
_cell.angle_beta   90.00
_cell.angle_gamma   90.00
#
_symmetry.space_group_name_H-M   'P 1'
#
loop_
_entity.id
_entity.type
_entity.pdbx_description
1 polymer ?
#
loop_
_entity_poly.entity_id
_entity_poly.type
_entity_poly.pdbx_seq_one_letter_code
_entity_poly.pdbx_strand_id
1 'polypeptide(L)'
;MTNQQTEEPKRFGLESQIKRNPHPDFGKVENSRPPFDFDRVWNYTQIPDKDWKVGSGANDPSWKQHKKLTIDPYGEGRNPVDNYKTLISAVVPRPIGFVSTISKDGVRNLAPFSYFTVVNHDPPIFTLGFSGGKGNPKDTARNILDTEELTINIISEWFVEAANYCSTNAPPGVDEWKLSGLTPVESEKVKPPHVAESAFSIEAKLVTSHEWKSKSDPNRATGVLAIVEGVNFHVREDVINKELNNLDIAKLKPVSRLGGITYARTVDGYERLRPDFDKESDTEEVKELLE
;
A
#
# COMPACT_ATOMS: atom_id res chain seq x y z
N MET A 1 9.62 35.03 32.93
CA MET A 1 8.68 34.02 32.40
C MET A 1 8.41 34.39 30.95
N THR A 2 9.13 33.78 30.03
CA THR A 2 8.90 33.94 28.58
C THR A 2 8.26 32.64 28.10
N ASN A 3 6.96 32.71 27.83
CA ASN A 3 6.23 31.65 27.14
C ASN A 3 6.85 31.47 25.76
N GLN A 4 7.70 30.47 25.57
CA GLN A 4 7.94 29.91 24.25
C GLN A 4 6.70 29.11 23.88
N GLN A 5 5.76 29.75 23.19
CA GLN A 5 4.82 29.01 22.35
C GLN A 5 5.66 28.24 21.33
N THR A 6 5.80 26.93 21.55
CA THR A 6 6.27 26.00 20.53
C THR A 6 5.30 26.10 19.35
N GLU A 7 5.68 26.82 18.29
CA GLU A 7 4.92 26.81 17.04
C GLU A 7 4.78 25.36 16.59
N GLU A 8 3.54 24.89 16.39
CA GLU A 8 3.30 23.59 15.79
C GLU A 8 4.02 23.55 14.43
N PRO A 9 4.75 22.45 14.11
CA PRO A 9 5.40 22.35 12.82
C PRO A 9 4.34 22.44 11.72
N LYS A 10 4.46 23.45 10.85
CA LYS A 10 3.54 23.66 9.73
C LYS A 10 3.43 22.35 8.93
N ARG A 11 2.26 21.70 8.97
CA ARG A 11 1.94 20.51 8.13
C ARG A 11 2.05 20.82 6.63
N PHE A 12 1.90 22.09 6.26
CA PHE A 12 1.88 22.56 4.88
C PHE A 12 3.30 22.75 4.31
N GLY A 13 3.55 22.23 3.10
CA GLY A 13 4.82 22.40 2.39
C GLY A 13 5.85 21.27 2.54
N LEU A 14 5.51 20.16 3.22
CA LEU A 14 6.41 19.00 3.41
C LEU A 14 6.89 18.36 2.11
N GLU A 15 6.14 18.47 1.01
CA GLU A 15 6.58 17.98 -0.30
C GLU A 15 7.88 18.64 -0.78
N SER A 16 8.09 19.93 -0.47
CA SER A 16 9.33 20.64 -0.83
C SER A 16 10.59 20.05 -0.17
N GLN A 17 10.40 19.39 0.98
CA GLN A 17 11.48 18.78 1.77
C GLN A 17 11.75 17.32 1.34
N ILE A 18 10.70 16.56 1.03
CA ILE A 18 10.82 15.14 0.67
C ILE A 18 11.27 14.96 -0.79
N LYS A 19 10.86 15.89 -1.68
CA LYS A 19 11.16 15.88 -3.13
C LYS A 19 10.89 14.51 -3.77
N ARG A 20 9.64 14.02 -3.66
CA ARG A 20 9.22 12.71 -4.21
C ARG A 20 9.27 12.67 -5.72
N ASN A 21 8.93 13.79 -6.37
CA ASN A 21 9.02 13.95 -7.80
C ASN A 21 10.48 14.24 -8.20
N PRO A 22 11.15 13.36 -8.96
CA PRO A 22 12.51 13.59 -9.41
C PRO A 22 12.58 14.54 -10.62
N HIS A 23 11.44 14.96 -11.19
CA HIS A 23 11.36 15.76 -12.40
C HIS A 23 10.96 17.22 -12.10
N PRO A 24 11.80 18.21 -12.44
CA PRO A 24 11.47 19.64 -12.23
C PRO A 24 10.23 20.10 -12.99
N ASP A 25 10.03 19.59 -14.21
CA ASP A 25 8.84 19.82 -15.04
C ASP A 25 8.20 18.47 -15.36
N PHE A 26 7.27 18.04 -14.50
CA PHE A 26 6.57 16.77 -14.68
C PHE A 26 5.62 16.81 -15.89
N GLY A 27 5.04 17.97 -16.21
CA GLY A 27 4.13 18.10 -17.36
C GLY A 27 4.83 17.79 -18.69
N LYS A 28 6.06 18.26 -18.87
CA LYS A 28 6.89 17.90 -20.03
C LYS A 28 7.22 16.41 -20.07
N VAL A 29 7.52 15.80 -18.91
CA VAL A 29 7.81 14.36 -18.83
C VAL A 29 6.57 13.55 -19.18
N GLU A 30 5.42 13.90 -18.63
CA GLU A 30 4.14 13.23 -18.90
C GLU A 30 3.78 13.29 -20.39
N ASN A 31 3.85 14.47 -21.00
CA ASN A 31 3.57 14.66 -22.42
C ASN A 31 4.57 13.96 -23.36
N SER A 32 5.73 13.53 -22.85
CA SER A 32 6.72 12.76 -23.63
C SER A 32 6.47 11.26 -23.61
N ARG A 33 5.59 10.77 -22.72
CA ARG A 33 5.26 9.36 -22.58
C ARG A 33 4.20 8.96 -23.62
N PRO A 34 4.14 7.68 -24.01
CA PRO A 34 3.01 7.18 -24.78
C PRO A 34 1.69 7.45 -24.04
N PRO A 35 0.58 7.68 -24.78
CA PRO A 35 -0.75 7.75 -24.18
C PRO A 35 -1.07 6.51 -23.34
N PHE A 36 -2.01 6.66 -22.39
CA PHE A 36 -2.48 5.52 -21.61
C PHE A 36 -3.10 4.45 -22.53
N ASP A 37 -2.58 3.22 -22.44
CA ASP A 37 -3.02 2.09 -23.24
C ASP A 37 -4.26 1.44 -22.61
N PHE A 38 -5.45 1.81 -23.08
CA PHE A 38 -6.72 1.27 -22.60
C PHE A 38 -6.97 -0.19 -23.03
N ASP A 39 -6.28 -0.67 -24.08
CA ASP A 39 -6.48 -2.00 -24.65
C ASP A 39 -5.62 -3.06 -23.95
N ARG A 40 -4.61 -2.64 -23.19
CA ARG A 40 -3.83 -3.55 -22.34
C ARG A 40 -4.71 -4.10 -21.21
N VAL A 41 -5.04 -5.37 -21.33
CA VAL A 41 -5.83 -6.17 -20.38
C VAL A 41 -4.99 -7.27 -19.75
N TRP A 42 -5.52 -7.91 -18.71
CA TRP A 42 -4.89 -9.04 -18.04
C TRP A 42 -4.55 -10.17 -19.02
N ASN A 43 -3.32 -10.66 -18.95
CA ASN A 43 -2.85 -11.79 -19.74
C ASN A 43 -1.96 -12.75 -18.93
N TYR A 44 -2.03 -14.04 -19.27
CA TYR A 44 -1.11 -15.04 -18.75
C TYR A 44 0.07 -15.27 -19.70
N THR A 45 1.27 -15.39 -19.12
CA THR A 45 2.48 -15.84 -19.81
C THR A 45 2.94 -17.18 -19.27
N GLN A 46 3.86 -17.83 -19.97
CA GLN A 46 4.63 -18.93 -19.40
C GLN A 46 5.54 -18.40 -18.28
N ILE A 47 5.95 -19.30 -17.38
CA ILE A 47 7.04 -19.01 -16.44
C ILE A 47 8.35 -18.76 -17.21
N PRO A 48 9.32 -18.00 -16.65
CA PRO A 48 10.52 -17.62 -17.40
C PRO A 48 11.40 -18.79 -17.86
N ASP A 49 11.38 -19.91 -17.14
CA ASP A 49 12.06 -21.15 -17.51
C ASP A 49 11.18 -22.34 -17.16
N LYS A 50 10.58 -22.95 -18.19
CA LYS A 50 9.71 -24.13 -18.06
C LYS A 50 10.49 -25.42 -17.85
N ASP A 51 11.78 -25.41 -18.17
CA ASP A 51 12.67 -26.56 -18.10
C ASP A 51 13.61 -26.46 -16.86
N TRP A 52 13.32 -25.53 -15.94
CA TRP A 52 14.04 -25.36 -14.69
C TRP A 52 14.04 -26.66 -13.88
N LYS A 53 15.22 -27.07 -13.41
CA LYS A 53 15.40 -28.29 -12.61
C LYS A 53 15.74 -27.97 -11.18
N VAL A 54 15.35 -28.85 -10.26
CA VAL A 54 15.71 -28.77 -8.84
C VAL A 54 17.22 -28.56 -8.70
N GLY A 55 17.63 -27.65 -7.81
CA GLY A 55 19.05 -27.32 -7.57
C GLY A 55 19.69 -26.38 -8.60
N SER A 56 19.04 -26.06 -9.72
CA SER A 56 19.65 -25.24 -10.80
C SER A 56 19.89 -23.76 -10.42
N GLY A 57 19.29 -23.30 -9.33
CA GLY A 57 19.40 -21.91 -8.88
C GLY A 57 18.64 -20.93 -9.77
N ALA A 58 19.21 -19.74 -10.01
CA ALA A 58 18.56 -18.68 -10.77
C ALA A 58 18.58 -18.92 -12.28
N ASN A 59 17.51 -18.54 -12.98
CA ASN A 59 17.34 -18.72 -14.44
C ASN A 59 18.34 -17.93 -15.30
N ASP A 60 18.88 -16.84 -14.76
CA ASP A 60 19.87 -15.99 -15.43
C ASP A 60 21.08 -15.80 -14.50
N PRO A 61 22.32 -16.13 -14.92
CA PRO A 61 23.51 -15.92 -14.10
C PRO A 61 24.04 -14.48 -14.11
N SER A 62 23.47 -13.56 -14.89
CA SER A 62 23.96 -12.19 -15.06
C SER A 62 24.12 -11.44 -13.74
N TRP A 63 23.30 -11.72 -12.72
CA TRP A 63 23.43 -11.12 -11.38
C TRP A 63 24.80 -11.40 -10.72
N LYS A 64 25.50 -12.48 -11.09
CA LYS A 64 26.84 -12.81 -10.57
C LYS A 64 27.88 -11.77 -10.96
N GLN A 65 27.64 -10.98 -12.01
CA GLN A 65 28.54 -9.90 -12.43
C GLN A 65 28.45 -8.66 -11.51
N HIS A 66 27.49 -8.65 -10.57
CA HIS A 66 27.25 -7.54 -9.66
C HIS A 66 27.54 -7.93 -8.21
N LYS A 67 28.23 -7.05 -7.49
CA LYS A 67 28.48 -7.22 -6.06
C LYS A 67 27.25 -6.77 -5.27
N LYS A 68 26.87 -7.53 -4.25
CA LYS A 68 25.90 -7.08 -3.26
C LYS A 68 26.57 -6.07 -2.33
N LEU A 69 25.99 -4.87 -2.22
CA LEU A 69 26.47 -3.83 -1.33
C LEU A 69 25.79 -3.94 0.04
N THR A 70 26.56 -3.69 1.09
CA THR A 70 26.04 -3.57 2.46
C THR A 70 25.75 -2.12 2.76
N ILE A 71 24.53 -1.84 3.24
CA ILE A 71 24.10 -0.51 3.66
C ILE A 71 23.62 -0.62 5.11
N ASP A 72 24.30 0.06 6.02
CA ASP A 72 23.80 0.25 7.38
C ASP A 72 22.74 1.38 7.36
N PRO A 73 21.47 1.12 7.75
CA PRO A 73 20.45 2.17 7.81
C PRO A 73 20.77 3.30 8.79
N TYR A 74 21.75 3.13 9.68
CA TYR A 74 22.24 4.11 10.65
C TYR A 74 23.71 4.50 10.46
N GLY A 75 24.32 4.09 9.35
CA GLY A 75 25.71 4.40 9.05
C GLY A 75 25.99 5.90 8.89
N GLU A 76 27.25 6.29 9.01
CA GLU A 76 27.70 7.68 8.91
C GLU A 76 27.22 8.34 7.61
N GLY A 77 26.67 9.55 7.72
CA GLY A 77 26.18 10.35 6.58
C GLY A 77 24.83 9.93 6.00
N ARG A 78 24.17 8.88 6.52
CA ARG A 78 22.88 8.40 6.02
C ARG A 78 21.70 9.01 6.76
N ASN A 79 20.75 9.60 6.02
CA ASN A 79 19.55 10.18 6.62
C ASN A 79 18.36 9.21 6.58
N PRO A 80 17.38 9.32 7.51
CA PRO A 80 16.15 8.52 7.46
C PRO A 80 15.37 8.63 6.14
N VAL A 81 15.47 9.77 5.45
CA VAL A 81 14.86 9.96 4.12
C VAL A 81 15.48 9.06 3.06
N ASP A 82 16.78 8.73 3.17
CA ASP A 82 17.44 7.80 2.24
C ASP A 82 16.94 6.37 2.45
N ASN A 83 16.69 5.99 3.72
CA ASN A 83 16.02 4.74 4.05
C ASN A 83 14.60 4.72 3.47
N TYR A 84 13.82 5.78 3.65
CA TYR A 84 12.49 5.90 3.06
C TYR A 84 12.52 5.67 1.54
N LYS A 85 13.38 6.40 0.81
CA LYS A 85 13.52 6.26 -0.64
C LYS A 85 13.87 4.83 -1.04
N THR A 86 14.86 4.23 -0.37
CA THR A 86 15.32 2.86 -0.63
C THR A 86 14.20 1.84 -0.41
N LEU A 87 13.48 1.94 0.71
CA LEU A 87 12.44 0.99 1.09
C LEU A 87 11.23 1.07 0.14
N ILE A 88 10.77 2.28 -0.21
CA ILE A 88 9.64 2.42 -1.14
C ILE A 88 9.99 2.09 -2.59
N SER A 89 11.27 2.08 -2.97
CA SER A 89 11.68 1.60 -4.29
C SER A 89 11.92 0.09 -4.33
N ALA A 90 12.34 -0.51 -3.21
CA ALA A 90 12.69 -1.92 -3.14
C ALA A 90 11.50 -2.84 -2.84
N VAL A 91 10.58 -2.40 -1.97
CA VAL A 91 9.39 -3.17 -1.60
C VAL A 91 8.24 -2.74 -2.51
N VAL A 92 8.13 -3.41 -3.65
CA VAL A 92 7.16 -3.13 -4.73
C VAL A 92 6.74 -4.42 -5.44
N PRO A 93 5.58 -4.45 -6.12
CA PRO A 93 4.50 -3.46 -6.06
C PRO A 93 3.83 -3.45 -4.68
N ARG A 94 3.44 -2.27 -4.18
CA ARG A 94 2.69 -2.16 -2.91
C ARG A 94 1.21 -1.98 -3.21
N PRO A 95 0.32 -2.78 -2.59
CA PRO A 95 -1.10 -2.47 -2.62
C PRO A 95 -1.34 -1.18 -1.84
N ILE A 96 -2.46 -0.52 -2.15
CA ILE A 96 -2.84 0.76 -1.55
C ILE A 96 -4.13 0.54 -0.79
N GLY A 97 -4.09 0.72 0.54
CA GLY A 97 -5.30 0.83 1.34
C GLY A 97 -5.87 2.23 1.17
N PHE A 98 -7.01 2.36 0.50
CA PHE A 98 -7.71 3.63 0.39
C PHE A 98 -8.74 3.75 1.50
N VAL A 99 -8.40 4.53 2.52
CA VAL A 99 -9.01 4.43 3.84
C VAL A 99 -10.00 5.58 4.06
N SER A 100 -11.23 5.21 4.39
CA SER A 100 -12.27 6.12 4.87
C SER A 100 -12.38 6.05 6.37
N THR A 101 -12.48 7.20 7.02
CA THR A 101 -12.71 7.30 8.47
C THR A 101 -13.67 8.46 8.78
N ILE A 102 -14.23 8.46 9.99
CA ILE A 102 -15.02 9.57 10.52
C ILE A 102 -14.41 9.98 11.85
N SER A 103 -14.23 11.28 12.09
CA SER A 103 -13.75 11.80 13.38
C SER A 103 -14.84 11.70 14.46
N LYS A 104 -14.47 11.88 15.74
CA LYS A 104 -15.44 11.98 16.84
C LYS A 104 -16.51 13.06 16.63
N ASP A 105 -16.17 14.12 15.90
CA ASP A 105 -17.05 15.23 15.57
C ASP A 105 -17.86 15.01 14.28
N GLY A 106 -17.80 13.81 13.68
CA GLY A 106 -18.56 13.46 12.47
C GLY A 106 -17.93 13.93 11.17
N VAL A 107 -16.68 14.42 11.18
CA VAL A 107 -15.99 14.85 9.95
C VAL A 107 -15.45 13.63 9.21
N ARG A 108 -15.84 13.46 7.96
CA ARG A 108 -15.35 12.38 7.09
C ARG A 108 -13.96 12.70 6.56
N ASN A 109 -13.13 11.66 6.42
CA ASN A 109 -11.81 11.74 5.80
C ASN A 109 -11.65 10.58 4.81
N LEU A 110 -10.94 10.80 3.70
CA LEU A 110 -10.59 9.76 2.74
C LEU A 110 -9.15 9.94 2.25
N ALA A 111 -8.29 8.92 2.40
CA ALA A 111 -6.87 9.03 2.03
C ALA A 111 -6.20 7.69 1.65
N PRO A 112 -5.23 7.68 0.71
CA PRO A 112 -4.50 6.48 0.31
C PRO A 112 -3.25 6.20 1.17
N PHE A 113 -3.02 4.93 1.51
CA PHE A 113 -1.86 4.45 2.27
C PHE A 113 -1.25 3.21 1.63
N SER A 114 -0.01 3.31 1.14
CA SER A 114 0.69 2.16 0.54
C SER A 114 1.50 1.32 1.55
N TYR A 115 1.41 1.61 2.85
CA TYR A 115 1.92 0.74 3.91
C TYR A 115 0.75 -0.12 4.40
N PHE A 116 0.18 -0.87 3.45
CA PHE A 116 -1.00 -1.70 3.63
C PHE A 116 -0.68 -3.13 3.18
N THR A 117 -1.11 -4.13 3.95
CA THR A 117 -1.09 -5.54 3.54
C THR A 117 -2.08 -6.38 4.36
N VAL A 118 -2.48 -7.53 3.82
CA VAL A 118 -3.14 -8.61 4.55
C VAL A 118 -2.12 -9.30 5.48
N VAL A 119 -2.56 -9.70 6.67
CA VAL A 119 -1.77 -10.42 7.69
C VAL A 119 -2.32 -11.81 7.94
N ASN A 120 -3.64 -11.96 8.03
CA ASN A 120 -4.30 -13.23 8.35
C ASN A 120 -5.65 -13.34 7.63
N HIS A 121 -6.17 -14.56 7.49
CA HIS A 121 -7.48 -14.83 6.88
C HIS A 121 -8.53 -15.36 7.87
N ASP A 122 -8.13 -15.91 9.03
CA ASP A 122 -9.05 -16.35 10.08
C ASP A 122 -8.55 -15.90 11.48
N PRO A 123 -9.00 -14.74 12.01
CA PRO A 123 -9.90 -13.78 11.34
C PRO A 123 -9.17 -12.99 10.23
N PRO A 124 -9.90 -12.29 9.34
CA PRO A 124 -9.31 -11.42 8.32
C PRO A 124 -8.60 -10.21 8.95
N ILE A 125 -7.26 -10.23 9.02
CA ILE A 125 -6.46 -9.16 9.64
C ILE A 125 -5.67 -8.40 8.58
N PHE A 126 -5.65 -7.08 8.72
CA PHE A 126 -4.92 -6.15 7.86
C PHE A 126 -4.04 -5.22 8.68
N THR A 127 -3.04 -4.63 8.04
CA THR A 127 -2.18 -3.60 8.65
C THR A 127 -2.22 -2.30 7.87
N LEU A 128 -2.15 -1.19 8.60
CA LEU A 128 -2.00 0.16 8.07
C LEU A 128 -0.87 0.88 8.79
N GLY A 129 0.15 1.30 8.04
CA GLY A 129 1.26 2.10 8.53
C GLY A 129 1.08 3.59 8.21
N PHE A 130 1.26 4.43 9.22
CA PHE A 130 1.20 5.88 9.11
C PHE A 130 2.56 6.49 9.45
N SER A 131 3.04 7.42 8.62
CA SER A 131 4.20 8.23 8.95
C SER A 131 3.83 9.33 9.95
N GLY A 132 4.70 9.59 10.93
CA GLY A 132 4.42 10.51 12.04
C GLY A 132 3.93 9.79 13.29
N GLY A 133 4.04 10.43 14.44
CA GLY A 133 3.62 9.88 15.74
C GLY A 133 2.18 10.21 16.14
N LYS A 134 1.69 9.53 17.19
CA LYS A 134 0.40 9.75 17.86
C LYS A 134 0.27 11.11 18.53
N GLY A 135 1.38 11.83 18.75
CA GLY A 135 1.36 13.22 19.27
C GLY A 135 0.86 14.24 18.23
N ASN A 136 0.99 13.96 16.94
CA ASN A 136 0.40 14.77 15.86
C ASN A 136 0.07 13.89 14.64
N PRO A 137 -0.87 12.93 14.79
CA PRO A 137 -1.13 11.92 13.79
C PRO A 137 -1.86 12.53 12.59
N LYS A 138 -1.66 11.94 11.41
CA LYS A 138 -2.55 12.17 10.26
C LYS A 138 -4.01 11.95 10.69
N ASP A 139 -4.92 12.68 10.08
CA ASP A 139 -6.32 12.71 10.51
C ASP A 139 -6.96 11.30 10.42
N THR A 140 -6.65 10.51 9.39
CA THR A 140 -7.04 9.10 9.32
C THR A 140 -6.56 8.27 10.52
N ALA A 141 -5.28 8.41 10.90
CA ALA A 141 -4.72 7.66 12.03
C ALA A 141 -5.34 8.10 13.36
N ARG A 142 -5.61 9.42 13.52
CA ARG A 142 -6.34 9.96 14.66
C ARG A 142 -7.72 9.33 14.76
N ASN A 143 -8.48 9.37 13.68
CA ASN A 143 -9.85 8.86 13.62
C ASN A 143 -9.91 7.37 13.94
N ILE A 144 -8.98 6.56 13.41
CA ILE A 144 -8.89 5.12 13.72
C ILE A 144 -8.65 4.89 15.22
N LEU A 145 -7.71 5.63 15.82
CA LEU A 145 -7.42 5.50 17.25
C LEU A 145 -8.56 5.98 18.14
N ASP A 146 -9.33 6.96 17.68
CA ASP A 146 -10.41 7.58 18.44
C ASP A 146 -11.75 6.85 18.33
N THR A 147 -12.03 6.27 17.17
CA THR A 147 -13.34 5.69 16.82
C THR A 147 -13.30 4.20 16.57
N GLU A 148 -12.10 3.63 16.41
CA GLU A 148 -11.86 2.20 16.20
C GLU A 148 -12.53 1.62 14.95
N GLU A 149 -13.02 2.47 14.04
CA GLU A 149 -13.76 2.08 12.84
C GLU A 149 -13.17 2.73 11.59
N LEU A 150 -13.16 1.97 10.49
CA LEU A 150 -12.67 2.41 9.18
C LEU A 150 -13.26 1.55 8.07
N THR A 151 -13.18 2.05 6.83
CA THR A 151 -13.25 1.19 5.65
C THR A 151 -11.95 1.25 4.85
N ILE A 152 -11.61 0.14 4.19
CA ILE A 152 -10.47 0.01 3.29
C ILE A 152 -11.02 -0.34 1.90
N ASN A 153 -10.63 0.42 0.88
CA ASN A 153 -11.15 0.30 -0.47
C ASN A 153 -9.99 0.01 -1.42
N ILE A 154 -10.18 -0.91 -2.37
CA ILE A 154 -9.14 -1.24 -3.36
C ILE A 154 -9.25 -0.29 -4.55
N ILE A 155 -8.16 0.45 -4.82
CA ILE A 155 -8.11 1.38 -5.93
C ILE A 155 -8.03 0.61 -7.24
N SER A 156 -8.98 0.91 -8.13
CA SER A 156 -9.02 0.38 -9.49
C SER A 156 -8.67 1.48 -10.50
N GLU A 157 -8.23 1.09 -11.70
CA GLU A 157 -7.76 2.02 -12.74
C GLU A 157 -8.73 3.17 -13.03
N TRP A 158 -10.04 2.93 -13.02
CA TRP A 158 -11.05 3.92 -13.42
C TRP A 158 -11.27 5.09 -12.44
N PHE A 159 -10.63 5.07 -11.26
CA PHE A 159 -10.74 6.17 -10.29
C PHE A 159 -9.41 6.57 -9.64
N VAL A 160 -8.28 6.21 -10.27
CA VAL A 160 -6.95 6.41 -9.68
C VAL A 160 -6.60 7.88 -9.49
N GLU A 161 -7.02 8.77 -10.39
CA GLU A 161 -6.77 10.22 -10.28
C GLU A 161 -7.50 10.80 -9.07
N ALA A 162 -8.78 10.45 -8.88
CA ALA A 162 -9.59 10.88 -7.74
C ALA A 162 -9.00 10.38 -6.42
N ALA A 163 -8.62 9.10 -6.35
CA ALA A 163 -7.98 8.52 -5.18
C ALA A 163 -6.59 9.13 -4.90
N ASN A 164 -5.82 9.45 -5.94
CA ASN A 164 -4.54 10.14 -5.79
C ASN A 164 -4.73 11.59 -5.30
N TYR A 165 -5.79 12.28 -5.72
CA TYR A 165 -6.10 13.63 -5.25
C TYR A 165 -6.34 13.69 -3.74
N CYS A 166 -6.93 12.64 -3.15
CA CYS A 166 -7.06 12.46 -1.70
C CYS A 166 -5.72 12.34 -0.94
N SER A 167 -4.57 12.28 -1.62
CA SER A 167 -3.26 12.35 -0.97
C SER A 167 -2.79 13.78 -0.65
N THR A 168 -3.57 14.78 -1.05
CA THR A 168 -3.31 16.20 -0.76
C THR A 168 -3.17 16.41 0.76
N ASN A 169 -2.18 17.22 1.18
CA ASN A 169 -2.01 17.60 2.59
C ASN A 169 -3.06 18.65 2.98
N ALA A 170 -4.34 18.28 2.96
CA ALA A 170 -5.44 19.14 3.32
C ALA A 170 -5.39 19.47 4.84
N PRO A 171 -5.81 20.68 5.24
CA PRO A 171 -6.03 20.99 6.65
C PRO A 171 -7.08 20.06 7.29
N PRO A 172 -7.02 19.84 8.62
CA PRO A 172 -8.10 19.17 9.33
C PRO A 172 -9.46 19.84 9.07
N GLY A 173 -10.51 19.04 8.91
CA GLY A 173 -11.87 19.54 8.62
C GLY A 173 -12.21 19.66 7.13
N VAL A 174 -11.24 19.51 6.23
CA VAL A 174 -11.51 19.43 4.79
C VAL A 174 -11.97 18.03 4.42
N ASP A 175 -13.12 17.95 3.76
CA ASP A 175 -13.74 16.69 3.33
C ASP A 175 -13.21 16.25 1.96
N GLU A 176 -12.29 15.27 1.91
CA GLU A 176 -11.71 14.80 0.65
C GLU A 176 -12.71 14.08 -0.25
N TRP A 177 -13.86 13.62 0.27
CA TRP A 177 -14.94 13.08 -0.56
C TRP A 177 -15.45 14.12 -1.55
N LYS A 178 -15.64 15.36 -1.09
CA LYS A 178 -16.09 16.46 -1.96
C LYS A 178 -15.05 16.82 -3.01
N LEU A 179 -13.78 16.80 -2.64
CA LEU A 179 -12.69 17.19 -3.52
C LEU A 179 -12.37 16.15 -4.59
N SER A 180 -12.49 14.86 -4.25
CA SER A 180 -12.27 13.76 -5.18
C SER A 180 -13.48 13.50 -6.08
N GLY A 181 -14.68 13.89 -5.65
CA GLY A 181 -15.93 13.59 -6.34
C GLY A 181 -16.36 12.13 -6.24
N LEU A 182 -15.70 11.34 -5.38
CA LEU A 182 -16.05 9.94 -5.14
C LEU A 182 -17.34 9.82 -4.34
N THR A 183 -18.04 8.70 -4.52
CA THR A 183 -19.39 8.50 -3.99
C THR A 183 -19.35 7.69 -2.70
N PRO A 184 -19.72 8.27 -1.54
CA PRO A 184 -19.79 7.52 -0.29
C PRO A 184 -21.03 6.62 -0.26
N VAL A 185 -20.84 5.36 0.11
CA VAL A 185 -21.91 4.38 0.36
C VAL A 185 -21.92 4.01 1.83
N GLU A 186 -23.11 3.97 2.44
CA GLU A 186 -23.28 3.61 3.84
C GLU A 186 -22.82 2.16 4.09
N SER A 187 -22.08 1.97 5.19
CA SER A 187 -21.55 0.68 5.61
C SER A 187 -22.52 -0.03 6.57
N GLU A 188 -22.44 -1.35 6.71
CA GLU A 188 -23.40 -2.14 7.48
C GLU A 188 -23.01 -2.38 8.95
N LYS A 189 -21.70 -2.45 9.24
CA LYS A 189 -21.10 -2.84 10.52
C LYS A 189 -20.25 -1.74 11.16
N VAL A 190 -19.87 -0.72 10.39
CA VAL A 190 -19.08 0.44 10.85
C VAL A 190 -19.68 1.75 10.34
N LYS A 191 -19.36 2.88 10.97
CA LYS A 191 -19.87 4.20 10.57
C LYS A 191 -19.23 4.78 9.31
N PRO A 192 -17.90 4.67 9.09
CA PRO A 192 -17.30 5.25 7.89
C PRO A 192 -17.87 4.65 6.61
N PRO A 193 -18.20 5.46 5.59
CA PRO A 193 -18.70 4.94 4.32
C PRO A 193 -17.58 4.21 3.56
N HIS A 194 -17.97 3.28 2.70
CA HIS A 194 -17.09 2.73 1.67
C HIS A 194 -17.29 3.46 0.33
N VAL A 195 -16.38 3.27 -0.61
CA VAL A 195 -16.33 3.99 -1.90
C VAL A 195 -17.12 3.22 -2.96
N ALA A 196 -18.15 3.81 -3.55
CA ALA A 196 -19.00 3.15 -4.55
C ALA A 196 -18.21 2.69 -5.79
N GLU A 197 -17.19 3.46 -6.17
CA GLU A 197 -16.33 3.19 -7.32
C GLU A 197 -15.37 2.02 -7.09
N SER A 198 -15.18 1.60 -5.83
CA SER A 198 -14.32 0.47 -5.47
C SER A 198 -15.02 -0.85 -5.76
N ALA A 199 -14.35 -1.76 -6.47
CA ALA A 199 -14.87 -3.10 -6.72
C ALA A 199 -14.75 -4.05 -5.52
N PHE A 200 -13.87 -3.73 -4.56
CA PHE A 200 -13.71 -4.49 -3.32
C PHE A 200 -13.45 -3.55 -2.15
N SER A 201 -14.31 -3.59 -1.15
CA SER A 201 -14.21 -2.77 0.05
C SER A 201 -14.40 -3.59 1.30
N ILE A 202 -13.74 -3.16 2.37
CA ILE A 202 -13.66 -3.86 3.65
C ILE A 202 -14.12 -2.90 4.71
N GLU A 203 -15.12 -3.30 5.50
CA GLU A 203 -15.41 -2.65 6.77
C GLU A 203 -14.51 -3.26 7.83
N ALA A 204 -13.85 -2.44 8.64
CA ALA A 204 -12.87 -2.93 9.60
C ALA A 204 -12.95 -2.24 10.95
N LYS A 205 -12.47 -2.94 11.98
CA LYS A 205 -12.34 -2.43 13.35
C LYS A 205 -10.90 -2.52 13.84
N LEU A 206 -10.48 -1.55 14.64
CA LEU A 206 -9.15 -1.55 15.25
C LEU A 206 -9.03 -2.70 16.24
N VAL A 207 -7.99 -3.52 16.10
CA VAL A 207 -7.64 -4.58 17.07
C VAL A 207 -6.57 -4.06 18.02
N THR A 208 -5.50 -3.48 17.47
CA THR A 208 -4.41 -2.92 18.27
C THR A 208 -3.61 -1.90 17.47
N SER A 209 -2.84 -1.08 18.19
CA SER A 209 -1.92 -0.13 17.57
C SER A 209 -0.56 -0.10 18.27
N HIS A 210 0.47 0.18 17.50
CA HIS A 210 1.84 0.35 18.00
C HIS A 210 2.43 1.66 17.49
N GLU A 211 3.27 2.31 18.29
CA GLU A 211 3.98 3.53 17.90
C GLU A 211 5.48 3.30 17.91
N TRP A 212 6.14 3.70 16.82
CA TRP A 212 7.60 3.65 16.72
C TRP A 212 8.25 4.99 17.02
N LYS A 213 9.40 4.94 17.65
CA LYS A 213 10.25 6.09 17.98
C LYS A 213 11.53 6.09 17.17
N SER A 214 12.06 7.28 16.91
CA SER A 214 13.32 7.46 16.19
C SER A 214 14.47 6.84 16.99
N LYS A 215 15.35 6.07 16.34
CA LYS A 215 16.58 5.62 17.02
C LYS A 215 17.54 6.76 17.34
N SER A 216 17.53 7.82 16.53
CA SER A 216 18.35 9.01 16.76
C SER A 216 17.78 9.98 17.79
N ASP A 217 16.49 9.84 18.14
CA ASP A 217 15.79 10.68 19.10
C ASP A 217 14.62 9.89 19.70
N PRO A 218 14.85 9.20 20.84
CA PRO A 218 13.84 8.35 21.47
C PRO A 218 12.56 9.09 21.91
N ASN A 219 12.57 10.43 21.98
CA ASN A 219 11.39 11.21 22.32
C ASN A 219 10.53 11.51 21.08
N ARG A 220 11.08 11.35 19.88
CA ARG A 220 10.36 11.59 18.63
C ARG A 220 9.68 10.33 18.14
N ALA A 221 8.36 10.30 18.21
CA ALA A 221 7.54 9.32 17.51
C ALA A 221 7.60 9.55 15.99
N THR A 222 7.70 8.46 15.22
CA THR A 222 8.01 8.48 13.78
C THR A 222 7.04 7.69 12.92
N GLY A 223 6.28 6.77 13.53
CA GLY A 223 5.27 6.02 12.82
C GLY A 223 4.26 5.38 13.76
N VAL A 224 3.07 5.09 13.21
CA VAL A 224 2.01 4.36 13.90
C VAL A 224 1.60 3.17 13.03
N LEU A 225 1.48 2.00 13.66
CA LEU A 225 0.80 0.83 13.10
C LEU A 225 -0.60 0.76 13.65
N ALA A 226 -1.57 0.53 12.77
CA ALA A 226 -2.86 -0.02 13.14
C ALA A 226 -2.97 -1.44 12.59
N ILE A 227 -3.34 -2.39 13.45
CA ILE A 227 -3.79 -3.73 13.07
C ILE A 227 -5.30 -3.74 13.19
N VAL A 228 -5.99 -4.09 12.11
CA VAL A 228 -7.44 -4.00 12.00
C VAL A 228 -8.01 -5.34 11.54
N GLU A 229 -9.20 -5.68 12.03
CA GLU A 229 -9.95 -6.86 11.62
C GLU A 229 -11.03 -6.46 10.62
N GLY A 230 -11.11 -7.15 9.48
CA GLY A 230 -12.19 -7.02 8.53
C GLY A 230 -13.45 -7.70 9.07
N VAL A 231 -14.51 -6.93 9.28
CA VAL A 231 -15.79 -7.38 9.86
C VAL A 231 -16.91 -7.47 8.82
N ASN A 232 -16.71 -6.93 7.62
CA ASN A 232 -17.59 -7.10 6.46
C ASN A 232 -16.83 -6.88 5.15
N PHE A 233 -17.29 -7.48 4.06
CA PHE A 233 -16.76 -7.26 2.70
C PHE A 233 -17.87 -6.87 1.74
N HIS A 234 -17.59 -5.89 0.89
CA HIS A 234 -18.41 -5.46 -0.23
C HIS A 234 -17.67 -5.78 -1.52
N VAL A 235 -18.28 -6.54 -2.41
CA VAL A 235 -17.65 -6.96 -3.66
C VAL A 235 -18.60 -6.72 -4.82
N ARG A 236 -18.10 -6.15 -5.91
CA ARG A 236 -18.87 -5.97 -7.14
C ARG A 236 -19.17 -7.33 -7.75
N GLU A 237 -20.44 -7.59 -8.06
CA GLU A 237 -20.94 -8.92 -8.45
C GLU A 237 -20.17 -9.52 -9.65
N ASP A 238 -19.88 -8.71 -10.67
CA ASP A 238 -19.18 -9.18 -11.87
C ASP A 238 -17.71 -9.56 -11.61
N VAL A 239 -17.12 -9.09 -10.51
CA VAL A 239 -15.72 -9.28 -10.15
C VAL A 239 -15.51 -10.58 -9.35
N ILE A 240 -16.52 -11.11 -8.69
CA ILE A 240 -16.38 -12.31 -7.84
C ILE A 240 -16.96 -13.56 -8.50
N ASN A 241 -16.35 -14.72 -8.24
CA ASN A 241 -16.90 -16.00 -8.68
C ASN A 241 -18.16 -16.39 -7.90
N LYS A 242 -18.86 -17.42 -8.38
CA LYS A 242 -20.11 -17.92 -7.79
C LYS A 242 -19.95 -18.41 -6.35
N GLU A 243 -18.78 -18.93 -6.02
CA GLU A 243 -18.45 -19.44 -4.68
C GLU A 243 -18.07 -18.33 -3.69
N LEU A 244 -18.03 -17.07 -4.14
CA LEU A 244 -17.73 -15.89 -3.32
C LEU A 244 -16.35 -15.94 -2.62
N ASN A 245 -15.34 -16.49 -3.30
CA ASN A 245 -14.01 -16.70 -2.69
C ASN A 245 -12.83 -16.36 -3.62
N ASN A 246 -13.09 -15.94 -4.86
CA ASN A 246 -12.06 -15.59 -5.82
C ASN A 246 -12.50 -14.40 -6.69
N LEU A 247 -11.62 -13.41 -6.85
CA LEU A 247 -11.87 -12.19 -7.61
C LEU A 247 -11.14 -12.26 -8.96
N ASP A 248 -11.86 -11.91 -10.01
CA ASP A 248 -11.35 -11.73 -11.36
C ASP A 248 -10.50 -10.45 -11.45
N ILE A 249 -9.18 -10.64 -11.52
CA ILE A 249 -8.22 -9.54 -11.58
C ILE A 249 -8.38 -8.66 -12.81
N ALA A 250 -8.85 -9.21 -13.93
CA ALA A 250 -9.07 -8.48 -15.17
C ALA A 250 -10.21 -7.46 -15.04
N LYS A 251 -11.16 -7.74 -14.13
CA LYS A 251 -12.28 -6.85 -13.82
C LYS A 251 -12.03 -5.96 -12.60
N LEU A 252 -11.25 -6.45 -11.62
CA LEU A 252 -10.81 -5.67 -10.47
C LEU A 252 -9.87 -4.52 -10.88
N LYS A 253 -9.00 -4.74 -11.88
CA LYS A 253 -8.03 -3.75 -12.38
C LYS A 253 -7.31 -2.96 -11.26
N PRO A 254 -6.72 -3.63 -10.26
CA PRO A 254 -6.14 -2.94 -9.12
C PRO A 254 -4.88 -2.18 -9.54
N VAL A 255 -4.67 -1.00 -8.97
CA VAL A 255 -3.43 -0.24 -9.13
C VAL A 255 -2.54 -0.41 -7.90
N SER A 256 -1.22 -0.35 -8.12
CA SER A 256 -0.22 -0.46 -7.07
C SER A 256 0.70 0.76 -7.04
N ARG A 257 1.33 0.99 -5.89
CA ARG A 257 2.34 2.04 -5.73
C ARG A 257 3.74 1.46 -5.85
N LEU A 258 4.59 2.11 -6.66
CA LEU A 258 6.01 1.78 -6.82
C LEU A 258 6.91 2.81 -6.09
N GLY A 259 8.18 2.92 -6.50
CA GLY A 259 9.10 3.94 -6.02
C GLY A 259 8.69 5.36 -6.46
N GLY A 260 8.91 6.34 -5.59
CA GLY A 260 8.64 7.75 -5.89
C GLY A 260 7.15 8.04 -6.18
N ILE A 261 6.88 8.64 -7.34
CA ILE A 261 5.53 9.00 -7.81
C ILE A 261 4.90 7.95 -8.73
N THR A 262 5.59 6.83 -8.96
CA THR A 262 5.17 5.83 -9.96
C THR A 262 4.05 4.94 -9.44
N TYR A 263 3.02 4.74 -10.27
CA TYR A 263 1.98 3.73 -10.11
C TYR A 263 2.19 2.61 -11.14
N ALA A 264 1.63 1.43 -10.88
CA ALA A 264 1.62 0.32 -11.83
C ALA A 264 0.27 -0.35 -11.91
N ARG A 265 -0.02 -0.90 -13.09
CA ARG A 265 -1.19 -1.71 -13.41
C ARG A 265 -0.83 -3.19 -13.24
N THR A 266 -1.81 -4.01 -12.85
CA THR A 266 -1.65 -5.46 -12.79
C THR A 266 -2.28 -6.10 -14.02
N VAL A 267 -1.48 -6.31 -15.06
CA VAL A 267 -1.94 -6.68 -16.41
C VAL A 267 -1.27 -7.94 -16.98
N ASP A 268 -0.23 -8.46 -16.33
CA ASP A 268 0.43 -9.69 -16.75
C ASP A 268 0.67 -10.58 -15.52
N GLY A 269 0.54 -11.89 -15.70
CA GLY A 269 0.83 -12.89 -14.68
C GLY A 269 1.24 -14.23 -15.28
N TYR A 270 1.68 -15.16 -14.44
CA TYR A 270 1.92 -16.55 -14.82
C TYR A 270 1.50 -17.44 -13.66
N GLU A 271 1.16 -18.68 -13.95
CA GLU A 271 0.74 -19.65 -12.94
C GLU A 271 1.83 -20.68 -12.69
N ARG A 272 2.03 -21.04 -11.43
CA ARG A 272 2.93 -22.10 -11.01
C ARG A 272 2.37 -22.80 -9.79
N LEU A 273 2.37 -24.13 -9.81
CA LEU A 273 1.99 -24.93 -8.66
C LEU A 273 3.01 -24.78 -7.54
N ARG A 274 2.52 -24.71 -6.31
CA ARG A 274 3.37 -24.80 -5.12
C ARG A 274 3.90 -26.24 -5.01
N PRO A 275 5.23 -26.46 -4.94
CA PRO A 275 5.78 -27.79 -4.71
C PRO A 275 5.31 -28.37 -3.38
N ASP A 276 5.15 -29.70 -3.36
CA ASP A 276 4.68 -30.48 -2.22
C ASP A 276 5.86 -31.31 -1.70
N PHE A 277 6.39 -30.95 -0.53
CA PHE A 277 7.66 -31.49 -0.06
C PHE A 277 7.67 -33.02 -0.01
N ASP A 278 6.59 -33.64 0.46
CA ASP A 278 6.50 -35.10 0.58
C ASP A 278 6.61 -35.79 -0.79
N LYS A 279 6.11 -35.15 -1.86
CA LYS A 279 6.23 -35.66 -3.24
C LYS A 279 7.61 -35.38 -3.82
N GLU A 280 8.15 -34.20 -3.56
CA GLU A 280 9.46 -33.80 -4.08
C GLU A 280 10.58 -34.64 -3.45
N SER A 281 10.53 -34.92 -2.14
CA SER A 281 11.54 -35.70 -1.42
C SER A 281 11.70 -37.14 -1.91
N ASP A 282 10.68 -37.70 -2.57
CA ASP A 282 10.72 -39.04 -3.13
C ASP A 282 11.39 -39.10 -4.51
N THR A 283 11.65 -37.96 -5.15
CA THR A 283 12.33 -37.89 -6.45
C THR A 283 13.83 -38.14 -6.30
N GLU A 284 14.42 -38.89 -7.23
CA GLU A 284 15.86 -39.20 -7.21
C GLU A 284 16.71 -37.92 -7.26
N GLU A 285 16.29 -36.93 -8.05
CA GLU A 285 16.97 -35.64 -8.20
C GLU A 285 17.06 -34.87 -6.87
N VAL A 286 16.00 -34.91 -6.05
CA VAL A 286 15.99 -34.27 -4.72
C VAL A 286 16.80 -35.10 -3.72
N LYS A 287 16.69 -36.44 -3.75
CA LYS A 287 17.49 -37.31 -2.87
C LYS A 287 18.98 -37.08 -3.07
N GLU A 288 19.45 -37.08 -4.31
CA GLU A 288 20.86 -36.82 -4.65
C GLU A 288 21.37 -35.46 -4.16
N LEU A 289 20.50 -34.45 -4.09
CA LEU A 289 20.86 -33.10 -3.60
C LEU A 289 20.84 -32.97 -2.06
N LEU A 290 20.18 -33.90 -1.36
CA LEU A 290 20.04 -33.89 0.09
C LEU A 290 21.01 -34.86 0.80
N GLU A 291 21.68 -35.75 0.06
CA GLU A 291 22.79 -36.60 0.53
C GLU A 291 24.09 -35.80 0.74
#